data_AF-A0A836X3I7-F1
#
_entry.id   AF-A0A836X3I7-F1
#
_cell.length_a   1.000
_cell.length_b   1.000
_cell.length_c   1.000
_cell.angle_alpha   90.00
_cell.angle_beta   90.00
_cell.angle_gamma   90.00
#
_symmetry.space_group_name_H-M   'P 1'
#
loop_
_entity.id
_entity.type
_entity.pdbx_description
1 polymer ?
#
loop_
_entity_poly.entity_id
_entity_poly.type
_entity_poly.pdbx_seq_one_letter_code
_entity_poly.pdbx_strand_id
1 'polypeptide(L)'
;MVFFRTIGRQSRRLAALVLGLAVLWLNTAIAQQDTQERYALAGDVFAQHNLGMAYAEGRSVPQNYTEAARWYRMSARQGYPYSQYELGYLYETGKGISRSPHTAT
;
A
#
# COMPACT_ATOMS: atom_id res chain seq x y z
N MET A 1 1.30 -16.00 -29.36
CA MET A 1 0.72 -16.14 -30.73
C MET A 1 -0.66 -16.76 -30.58
N VAL A 2 -1.62 -16.32 -31.39
CA VAL A 2 -3.04 -16.77 -31.49
C VAL A 2 -4.02 -16.13 -30.50
N PHE A 3 -4.54 -14.94 -30.83
CA PHE A 3 -5.95 -14.56 -30.53
C PHE A 3 -6.39 -13.32 -31.33
N PHE A 4 -6.06 -13.25 -32.63
CA PHE A 4 -6.38 -12.07 -33.46
C PHE A 4 -6.97 -12.39 -34.84
N ARG A 5 -7.85 -13.40 -34.93
CA ARG A 5 -8.62 -13.66 -36.17
C ARG A 5 -10.02 -14.18 -35.87
N THR A 6 -10.92 -13.30 -35.41
CA THR A 6 -12.39 -13.42 -35.61
C THR A 6 -13.14 -12.27 -34.92
N ILE A 7 -12.94 -11.03 -35.37
CA ILE A 7 -13.93 -9.98 -35.09
C ILE A 7 -14.41 -9.43 -36.44
N GLY A 8 -15.14 -10.28 -37.16
CA GLY A 8 -15.94 -9.88 -38.30
C GLY A 8 -17.22 -9.20 -37.82
N ARG A 9 -17.29 -7.87 -38.01
CA ARG A 9 -18.49 -7.07 -38.35
C ARG A 9 -19.86 -7.45 -37.72
N GLN A 10 -19.95 -7.80 -36.43
CA GLN A 10 -21.25 -7.91 -35.70
C GLN A 10 -21.19 -7.41 -34.24
N SER A 11 -20.09 -6.78 -33.83
CA SER A 11 -19.58 -6.90 -32.46
C SER A 11 -19.50 -5.57 -31.69
N ARG A 12 -20.36 -4.57 -31.95
CA ARG A 12 -20.37 -3.35 -31.11
C ARG A 12 -20.85 -3.62 -29.68
N ARG A 13 -21.87 -4.47 -29.52
CA ARG A 13 -22.42 -4.83 -28.19
C ARG A 13 -21.52 -5.80 -27.43
N LEU A 14 -20.90 -6.74 -28.15
CA LEU A 14 -19.93 -7.70 -27.57
C LEU A 14 -18.59 -7.04 -27.24
N ALA A 15 -18.11 -6.10 -28.06
CA ALA A 15 -16.89 -5.34 -27.75
C ALA A 15 -17.05 -4.49 -26.49
N ALA A 16 -18.21 -3.88 -26.27
CA ALA A 16 -18.49 -3.12 -25.04
C ALA A 16 -18.47 -4.03 -23.79
N LEU A 17 -19.02 -5.24 -23.88
CA LEU A 17 -18.98 -6.22 -22.79
C LEU A 17 -17.56 -6.73 -22.52
N VAL A 18 -16.78 -7.01 -23.56
CA VAL A 18 -15.38 -7.46 -23.41
C VAL A 18 -14.51 -6.34 -22.83
N LEU A 19 -14.71 -5.08 -23.24
CA LEU A 19 -14.02 -3.93 -22.66
C LEU A 19 -14.42 -3.70 -21.19
N GLY A 20 -15.71 -3.84 -20.85
CA GLY A 20 -16.17 -3.73 -19.46
C GLY A 20 -15.58 -4.80 -18.56
N LEU A 21 -15.53 -6.05 -19.03
CA LEU A 21 -14.85 -7.13 -18.32
C LEU A 21 -13.35 -6.86 -18.21
N ALA A 22 -12.68 -6.42 -19.27
CA ALA A 22 -11.25 -6.10 -19.22
C ALA A 22 -10.91 -4.99 -18.21
N VAL A 23 -11.75 -3.95 -18.12
CA VAL A 23 -11.62 -2.90 -17.10
C VAL A 23 -11.85 -3.44 -15.70
N LEU A 24 -12.83 -4.33 -15.51
CA LEU A 24 -13.08 -4.99 -14.23
C LEU A 24 -11.88 -5.85 -13.79
N TRP A 25 -11.35 -6.68 -14.69
CA TRP A 25 -10.16 -7.50 -14.45
C TRP A 25 -8.91 -6.67 -14.21
N LEU A 26 -8.75 -5.54 -14.90
CA LEU A 26 -7.62 -4.64 -14.68
C LEU A 26 -7.68 -4.00 -13.29
N ASN A 27 -8.86 -3.51 -12.89
CA ASN A 27 -9.06 -2.91 -11.57
C ASN A 27 -8.84 -3.93 -10.44
N THR A 28 -9.32 -5.18 -10.60
CA THR A 28 -9.07 -6.23 -9.61
C THR A 28 -7.61 -6.69 -9.62
N ALA A 29 -6.96 -6.78 -10.78
CA ALA A 29 -5.56 -7.15 -10.90
C ALA A 29 -4.63 -6.13 -10.21
N ILE A 30 -4.91 -4.82 -10.33
CA ILE A 30 -4.15 -3.77 -9.65
C ILE A 30 -4.28 -3.91 -8.12
N ALA A 31 -5.50 -4.15 -7.63
CA ALA A 31 -5.73 -4.39 -6.20
C ALA A 31 -5.10 -5.71 -5.72
N GLN A 32 -5.13 -6.75 -6.58
CA GLN A 32 -4.54 -8.04 -6.30
C GLN A 32 -3.01 -7.94 -6.21
N GLN A 33 -2.37 -7.11 -7.02
CA GLN A 33 -0.92 -6.87 -6.96
C GLN A 33 -0.49 -6.15 -5.67
N ASP A 34 -1.15 -5.05 -5.30
CA ASP A 34 -0.86 -4.32 -4.03
C ASP A 34 -1.10 -5.22 -2.81
N THR A 35 -2.15 -6.05 -2.84
CA THR A 35 -2.39 -6.99 -1.74
C THR A 35 -1.33 -8.10 -1.66
N GLN A 36 -0.88 -8.68 -2.77
CA GLN A 36 0.19 -9.71 -2.74
C GLN A 36 1.49 -9.17 -2.14
N GLU A 37 1.91 -7.96 -2.52
CA GLU A 37 3.09 -7.32 -1.92
C GLU A 37 2.86 -7.06 -0.43
N ARG A 38 1.69 -6.54 -0.04
CA ARG A 38 1.34 -6.34 1.37
C ARG A 38 1.35 -7.63 2.19
N TYR A 39 0.89 -8.76 1.63
CA TYR A 39 0.94 -10.06 2.29
C TYR A 39 2.37 -10.62 2.36
N ALA A 40 3.17 -10.46 1.31
CA ALA A 40 4.58 -10.83 1.31
C ALA A 40 5.36 -10.05 2.37
N LEU A 41 5.00 -8.79 2.60
CA LEU A 41 5.58 -7.94 3.64
C LEU A 41 5.01 -8.22 5.05
N ALA A 42 3.86 -8.88 5.18
CA ALA A 42 3.16 -9.03 6.46
C ALA A 42 3.95 -9.83 7.52
N GLY A 43 4.87 -10.71 7.09
CA GLY A 43 5.75 -11.48 7.98
C GLY A 43 7.20 -11.02 8.02
N ASP A 44 7.61 -10.11 7.12
CA ASP A 44 8.98 -9.63 7.08
C ASP A 44 9.12 -8.33 7.88
N VAL A 45 9.64 -8.49 9.09
CA VAL A 45 9.90 -7.43 10.05
C VAL A 45 10.79 -6.31 9.47
N PHE A 46 11.79 -6.67 8.67
CA PHE A 46 12.74 -5.74 8.06
C PHE A 46 12.08 -5.00 6.90
N ALA A 47 11.29 -5.70 6.09
CA ALA A 47 10.61 -5.08 4.97
C ALA A 47 9.54 -4.07 5.42
N GLN A 48 8.82 -4.37 6.52
CA GLN A 48 7.92 -3.42 7.16
C GLN A 48 8.65 -2.17 7.69
N HIS A 49 9.81 -2.35 8.32
CA HIS A 49 10.63 -1.23 8.77
C HIS A 49 11.11 -0.36 7.60
N ASN A 50 11.65 -0.99 6.55
CA ASN A 50 12.15 -0.30 5.37
C ASN A 50 11.05 0.46 4.63
N LEU A 51 9.83 -0.08 4.59
CA LEU A 51 8.69 0.62 4.01
C LEU A 51 8.28 1.82 4.87
N GLY A 52 8.32 1.69 6.21
CA GLY A 52 8.17 2.81 7.13
C GLY A 52 9.18 3.93 6.86
N MET A 53 10.46 3.58 6.67
CA MET A 53 11.51 4.55 6.29
C MET A 53 11.24 5.21 4.95
N ALA A 54 10.84 4.43 3.94
CA ALA A 54 10.54 4.96 2.61
C ALA A 54 9.44 6.04 2.66
N TYR A 55 8.40 5.84 3.49
CA TYR A 55 7.37 6.84 3.76
C TYR A 55 7.85 8.00 4.63
N ALA A 56 8.74 7.76 5.59
CA ALA A 56 9.29 8.82 6.44
C ALA A 56 10.20 9.78 5.66
N GLU A 57 10.96 9.28 4.69
CA GLU A 57 11.97 10.05 3.95
C GLU A 57 11.53 10.47 2.56
N GLY A 58 10.46 9.86 2.03
CA GLY A 58 9.95 10.17 0.71
C GLY A 58 10.81 9.63 -0.44
N ARG A 59 11.65 8.60 -0.21
CA ARG A 59 12.66 8.13 -1.17
C ARG A 59 12.11 7.37 -2.39
N SER A 60 10.90 6.82 -2.29
CA SER A 60 10.25 6.07 -3.39
C SER A 60 8.72 6.19 -3.41
N VAL A 61 8.18 6.78 -2.35
CA VAL A 61 6.76 7.09 -2.14
C VAL A 61 6.68 8.52 -1.63
N PRO A 62 5.58 9.25 -1.84
CA PRO A 62 5.41 10.57 -1.23
C PRO A 62 5.57 10.48 0.29
N GLN A 63 6.26 11.47 0.87
CA GLN A 63 6.48 11.49 2.32
C GLN A 63 5.14 11.51 3.06
N ASN A 64 4.96 10.55 3.95
CA ASN A 64 3.75 10.42 4.76
C ASN A 64 4.10 9.78 6.10
N TYR A 65 4.26 10.63 7.11
CA TYR A 65 4.60 10.17 8.46
C TYR A 65 3.50 9.31 9.11
N THR A 66 2.24 9.46 8.71
CA THR A 66 1.14 8.64 9.23
C THR A 66 1.23 7.20 8.73
N GLU A 67 1.53 7.01 7.44
CA GLU A 67 1.81 5.68 6.89
C GLU A 67 3.13 5.12 7.44
N ALA A 68 4.17 5.95 7.60
CA ALA A 68 5.41 5.53 8.24
C ALA A 68 5.16 4.96 9.66
N ALA A 69 4.40 5.68 10.49
CA ALA A 69 4.04 5.24 11.84
C ALA A 69 3.24 3.93 11.82
N ARG A 70 2.36 3.72 10.83
CA ARG A 70 1.61 2.48 10.65
C ARG A 70 2.53 1.29 10.38
N TRP A 71 3.49 1.44 9.47
CA TRP A 71 4.46 0.40 9.13
C TRP A 71 5.43 0.10 10.28
N TYR A 72 5.96 1.14 10.94
CA TYR A 72 6.77 0.96 12.14
C TYR A 72 6.01 0.27 13.26
N ARG A 73 4.72 0.58 13.47
CA ARG A 73 3.91 -0.11 14.47
C ARG A 73 3.75 -1.61 14.17
N MET A 74 3.61 -2.01 12.90
CA MET A 74 3.55 -3.43 12.53
C MET A 74 4.88 -4.15 12.83
N SER A 75 6.00 -3.57 12.43
CA SER A 75 7.34 -4.13 12.68
C SER A 75 7.69 -4.14 14.17
N ALA A 76 7.30 -3.09 14.91
CA ALA A 76 7.48 -2.98 16.36
C ALA A 76 6.67 -4.04 17.15
N ARG A 77 5.45 -4.39 16.69
CA ARG A 77 4.63 -5.45 17.30
C ARG A 77 5.28 -6.82 17.17
N GLN A 78 6.10 -7.03 16.15
CA GLN A 78 6.90 -8.24 15.98
C GLN A 78 8.23 -8.20 16.75
N GLY A 79 8.48 -7.14 17.53
CA GLY A 79 9.64 -7.03 18.41
C GLY A 79 10.86 -6.35 17.79
N TYR A 80 10.73 -5.67 16.65
CA TYR A 80 11.89 -5.00 16.04
C TYR A 80 12.30 -3.73 16.79
N PRO A 81 13.51 -3.66 17.36
CA PRO A 81 13.92 -2.53 18.20
C PRO A 81 14.00 -1.21 17.43
N TYR A 82 14.49 -1.23 16.20
CA TYR A 82 14.61 0.00 15.39
C TYR A 82 13.25 0.59 15.04
N SER A 83 12.23 -0.24 14.75
CA SER A 83 10.88 0.26 14.52
C SER A 83 10.22 0.81 15.78
N GLN A 84 10.55 0.27 16.96
CA GLN A 84 10.11 0.86 18.23
C GLN A 84 10.74 2.22 18.47
N TYR A 85 12.04 2.35 18.20
CA TYR A 85 12.77 3.62 18.26
C TYR A 85 12.20 4.66 17.30
N GLU A 86 12.07 4.32 16.01
CA GLU A 86 11.53 5.23 14.99
C GLU A 86 10.09 5.66 15.30
N LEU A 87 9.27 4.73 15.80
CA LEU A 87 7.92 5.04 16.24
C LEU A 87 7.96 6.04 17.41
N GLY A 88 8.83 5.85 18.40
CA GLY A 88 9.04 6.78 19.51
C GLY A 88 9.47 8.17 19.03
N TYR A 89 10.40 8.23 18.08
CA TYR A 89 10.84 9.48 17.45
C TYR A 89 9.70 10.22 16.75
N LEU A 90 8.81 9.51 16.05
CA LEU A 90 7.61 10.10 15.44
C LEU A 90 6.63 10.65 16.51
N TYR A 91 6.44 9.95 17.64
CA TYR A 91 5.64 10.46 18.76
C TYR A 91 6.24 11.72 19.39
N GLU A 92 7.55 11.73 19.65
CA GLU A 92 8.24 12.84 20.29
C GLU A 92 8.23 14.10 19.42
N THR A 93 8.48 13.94 18.12
CA THR A 93 8.51 15.05 17.17
C THR A 93 7.12 15.51 16.70
N GLY A 94 6.06 14.79 17.08
CA GLY A 94 4.69 15.06 16.64
C GLY A 94 4.46 14.85 15.14
N LYS A 95 5.34 14.12 14.46
CA LYS A 95 5.26 13.84 13.02
C LYS A 95 4.49 12.56 12.78
N GLY A 96 3.42 12.62 11.98
CA GLY A 96 2.63 11.43 11.60
C GLY A 96 1.58 10.99 12.61
N ILE A 97 1.39 11.81 13.64
CA ILE A 97 0.38 11.60 14.66
C ILE A 97 -0.22 12.98 14.81
N SER A 98 -1.44 13.17 14.30
CA SER A 98 -2.26 14.25 14.84
C SER A 98 -2.26 14.02 16.34
N ARG A 99 -1.55 14.87 17.09
CA ARG A 99 -1.64 14.94 18.53
C ARG A 99 -3.12 15.17 18.79
N SER A 100 -3.87 14.10 19.03
CA SER A 100 -5.26 14.24 19.46
C SER A 100 -5.15 15.14 20.68
N PRO A 101 -5.71 16.36 20.68
CA PRO A 101 -5.76 17.12 21.90
C PRO A 101 -6.54 16.23 22.85
N HIS A 102 -5.85 15.72 23.88
CA HIS A 102 -6.54 15.34 25.09
C HIS A 102 -7.31 16.59 25.50
N THR A 103 -8.60 16.63 25.19
CA THR A 103 -9.53 17.49 25.90
C THR A 103 -9.49 16.97 27.33
N ALA A 104 -8.57 17.54 28.11
CA ALA A 104 -8.65 17.54 29.55
C ALA A 104 -9.92 18.32 29.90
N THR A 105 -10.98 17.59 30.20
CA THR A 105 -12.14 18.09 30.94
C THR A 105 -11.97 17.72 32.40
#